data_AF-A0A3S0ZC10-F1
#
_entry.id   AF-A0A3S0ZC10-F1
#
_cell.length_a   1.000
_cell.length_b   1.000
_cell.length_c   1.000
_cell.angle_alpha   90.00
_cell.angle_beta   90.00
_cell.angle_gamma   90.00
#
_symmetry.space_group_name_H-M   'P 1'
#
loop_
_entity.id
_entity.type
_entity.pdbx_description
1 polymer ?
#
loop_
_entity_poly.entity_id
_entity_poly.type
_entity_poly.pdbx_seq_one_letter_code
_entity_poly.pdbx_strand_id
1 'polypeptide(L)'
;MSAKKAATNKTASAKTSSRAQSSRKIDGLRTKTTYGKPATSHSITAPSGRTSRVTAPAGRTARVAADDPLSTQRVEYLVTIFTRAQIARWIGVSASQTSRWASGDERPGPTAAPALIDLEHIYSRARLVWGEEAARIWLESANAFLSGARPLDVLLTDGPARVLEALDAEMWGGAA
;
A
#
# COMPACT_ATOMS: atom_id res chain seq x y z
N MET A 1 57.65 -35.54 15.00
CA MET A 1 57.09 -35.45 13.64
C MET A 1 55.88 -34.51 13.73
N SER A 2 55.97 -33.18 13.62
CA SER A 2 56.21 -32.33 12.42
C SER A 2 55.41 -32.80 11.21
N ALA A 3 54.59 -32.02 10.49
CA ALA A 3 54.41 -30.57 10.32
C ALA A 3 52.98 -30.29 9.75
N LYS A 4 52.28 -29.22 10.16
CA LYS A 4 52.06 -27.94 9.44
C LYS A 4 51.78 -28.03 7.92
N LYS A 5 50.61 -27.52 7.48
CA LYS A 5 50.33 -26.57 6.37
C LYS A 5 48.83 -26.67 5.99
N ALA A 6 48.14 -25.69 5.43
CA ALA A 6 48.22 -24.23 5.33
C ALA A 6 46.97 -23.81 4.52
N ALA A 7 46.44 -22.64 4.82
CA ALA A 7 45.33 -22.01 4.10
C ALA A 7 45.59 -21.85 2.59
N THR A 8 44.51 -21.78 1.81
CA THR A 8 44.53 -21.01 0.55
C THR A 8 43.12 -20.50 0.26
N ASN A 9 42.89 -19.25 0.66
CA ASN A 9 41.75 -18.45 0.25
C ASN A 9 42.10 -17.85 -1.11
N LYS A 10 41.36 -18.19 -2.17
CA LYS A 10 41.63 -17.68 -3.53
C LYS A 10 40.80 -16.44 -3.78
N THR A 11 41.48 -15.30 -3.75
CA THR A 11 41.11 -14.04 -4.35
C THR A 11 40.93 -14.19 -5.87
N ALA A 12 39.85 -13.60 -6.40
CA ALA A 12 39.78 -13.15 -7.78
C ALA A 12 39.00 -11.83 -7.81
N SER A 13 39.72 -10.81 -8.26
CA SER A 13 39.29 -9.42 -8.38
C SER A 13 39.02 -9.09 -9.85
N ALA A 14 38.23 -8.04 -10.06
CA ALA A 14 38.22 -7.11 -11.20
C ALA A 14 37.53 -7.50 -12.53
N LYS A 15 36.44 -6.76 -12.82
CA LYS A 15 36.27 -5.88 -14.01
C LYS A 15 34.98 -5.06 -13.78
N THR A 16 35.04 -3.80 -13.36
CA THR A 16 35.33 -2.59 -14.17
C THR A 16 34.63 -2.59 -15.53
N SER A 17 33.50 -1.90 -15.62
CA SER A 17 33.01 -1.27 -16.85
C SER A 17 32.30 0.03 -16.51
N SER A 18 33.12 1.08 -16.53
CA SER A 18 32.74 2.47 -16.78
C SER A 18 32.17 2.60 -18.20
N ARG A 19 31.10 3.39 -18.38
CA ARG A 19 30.96 4.27 -19.55
C ARG A 19 29.86 5.34 -19.39
N ALA A 20 30.31 6.60 -19.50
CA ALA A 20 29.67 7.81 -20.06
C ALA A 20 28.31 8.25 -19.47
N GLN A 21 28.19 9.34 -18.69
CA GLN A 21 28.44 10.76 -19.04
C GLN A 21 28.00 11.15 -20.46
N SER A 22 26.83 11.77 -20.58
CA SER A 22 26.53 12.69 -21.68
C SER A 22 25.71 13.86 -21.17
N SER A 23 26.42 14.98 -21.06
CA SER A 23 25.96 16.32 -20.78
C SER A 23 25.21 16.87 -21.99
N ARG A 24 24.01 17.43 -21.80
CA ARG A 24 23.52 18.53 -22.65
C ARG A 24 22.84 19.59 -21.81
N LYS A 25 23.45 20.78 -21.86
CA LYS A 25 23.02 22.07 -21.35
C LYS A 25 22.61 22.87 -22.60
N ILE A 26 21.37 23.35 -22.66
CA ILE A 26 20.94 24.54 -23.41
C ILE A 26 19.73 25.09 -22.61
N ASP A 27 19.90 26.17 -21.86
CA ASP A 27 19.76 27.57 -22.27
C ASP A 27 18.36 27.96 -22.76
N GLY A 28 17.76 28.88 -21.99
CA GLY A 28 16.79 29.85 -22.44
C GLY A 28 15.38 29.32 -22.71
N LEU A 29 14.43 29.68 -21.85
CA LEU A 29 13.43 30.69 -22.23
C LEU A 29 12.75 31.25 -20.99
N ARG A 30 12.96 32.55 -20.82
CA ARG A 30 12.34 33.45 -19.85
C ARG A 30 11.08 34.00 -20.50
N THR A 31 9.91 33.78 -19.91
CA THR A 31 8.74 34.65 -20.13
C THR A 31 8.08 34.98 -18.80
N LYS A 32 8.29 36.23 -18.38
CA LYS A 32 7.45 36.91 -17.40
C LYS A 32 6.16 37.33 -18.11
N THR A 33 5.01 37.00 -17.55
CA THR A 33 3.76 37.74 -17.82
C THR A 33 2.96 37.84 -16.52
N THR A 34 3.06 39.01 -15.92
CA THR A 34 2.12 39.59 -14.96
C THR A 34 0.96 40.26 -15.71
N TYR A 35 -0.14 40.51 -14.97
CA TYR A 35 -1.45 41.11 -15.32
C TYR A 35 -2.50 40.10 -15.82
N GLY A 36 -3.74 40.06 -15.31
CA GLY A 36 -4.41 40.89 -14.31
C GLY A 36 -5.83 40.36 -14.07
N LYS A 37 -6.39 40.65 -12.89
CA LYS A 37 -7.84 40.60 -12.63
C LYS A 37 -8.58 41.51 -13.60
N PRO A 38 -9.78 41.12 -14.04
CA PRO A 38 -10.88 42.07 -13.89
C PRO A 38 -12.17 41.45 -13.31
N ALA A 39 -12.80 42.28 -12.48
CA ALA A 39 -14.23 42.53 -12.33
C ALA A 39 -15.23 41.35 -12.32
N THR A 40 -15.79 41.14 -11.13
CA THR A 40 -17.22 41.19 -10.83
C THR A 40 -18.15 41.40 -12.03
N SER A 41 -18.99 40.41 -12.33
CA SER A 41 -20.23 40.61 -13.08
C SER A 41 -21.37 39.97 -12.31
N HIS A 42 -22.25 40.84 -11.80
CA HIS A 42 -23.57 40.49 -11.29
C HIS A 42 -24.53 40.36 -12.48
N SER A 43 -25.30 39.27 -12.53
CA SER A 43 -26.59 39.18 -13.23
C SER A 43 -27.35 38.02 -12.58
N ILE A 44 -28.21 38.33 -11.62
CA ILE A 44 -29.67 38.51 -11.75
C ILE A 44 -30.38 37.22 -12.18
N THR A 45 -31.06 36.67 -11.18
CA THR A 45 -32.08 35.63 -11.13
C THR A 45 -33.15 35.71 -12.23
N ALA A 46 -33.53 34.54 -12.78
CA ALA A 46 -34.91 34.25 -13.14
C ALA A 46 -35.21 32.75 -12.90
N PRO A 47 -36.34 32.38 -12.26
CA PRO A 47 -36.67 31.01 -11.91
C PRO A 47 -37.63 30.38 -12.93
N SER A 48 -37.38 29.17 -13.40
CA SER A 48 -38.46 28.22 -13.74
C SER A 48 -37.87 26.87 -14.17
N GLY A 49 -38.43 25.78 -13.64
CA GLY A 49 -38.05 24.43 -14.03
C GLY A 49 -38.08 23.43 -12.88
N ARG A 50 -39.17 23.39 -12.11
CA ARG A 50 -39.47 22.29 -11.19
C ARG A 50 -39.85 21.08 -12.05
N THR A 51 -38.85 20.34 -12.55
CA THR A 51 -39.08 18.98 -13.04
C THR A 51 -39.12 18.05 -11.83
N SER A 52 -40.32 17.54 -11.57
CA SER A 52 -40.63 16.54 -10.57
C SER A 52 -39.56 15.45 -10.52
N ARG A 53 -38.87 15.39 -9.39
CA ARG A 53 -38.03 14.26 -9.00
C ARG A 53 -38.93 13.03 -8.95
N VAL A 54 -38.88 12.19 -9.98
CA VAL A 54 -39.39 10.83 -9.90
C VAL A 54 -38.51 10.13 -8.87
N THR A 55 -39.04 10.00 -7.66
CA THR A 55 -38.49 9.18 -6.59
C THR A 55 -38.55 7.74 -7.07
N ALA A 56 -37.45 7.26 -7.65
CA ALA A 56 -37.24 5.83 -7.83
C ALA A 56 -37.26 5.16 -6.44
N PRO A 57 -37.90 4.00 -6.28
CA PRO A 57 -38.02 3.36 -4.97
C PRO A 57 -36.64 3.05 -4.41
N ALA A 58 -36.40 3.55 -3.20
CA ALA A 58 -35.33 3.15 -2.31
C ALA A 58 -35.36 1.62 -2.16
N GLY A 59 -34.26 0.95 -2.50
CA GLY A 59 -34.24 -0.50 -2.43
C GLY A 59 -32.97 -1.20 -2.92
N ARG A 60 -31.90 -0.47 -3.23
CA ARG A 60 -30.56 -1.03 -3.10
C ARG A 60 -29.99 -0.38 -1.86
N THR A 61 -30.14 -1.06 -0.72
CA THR A 61 -29.14 -0.94 0.33
C THR A 61 -27.83 -1.21 -0.39
N ALA A 62 -27.10 -0.15 -0.76
CA ALA A 62 -25.69 -0.27 -1.01
C ALA A 62 -25.20 -1.03 0.21
N ARG A 63 -24.77 -2.28 0.02
CA ARG A 63 -24.31 -3.10 1.15
C ARG A 63 -23.32 -2.19 1.85
N VAL A 64 -23.69 -1.70 3.04
CA VAL A 64 -22.81 -0.87 3.84
C VAL A 64 -21.57 -1.73 3.94
N ALA A 65 -20.51 -1.34 3.25
CA ALA A 65 -19.30 -2.14 3.19
C ALA A 65 -18.96 -2.45 4.63
N ALA A 66 -18.97 -3.76 4.93
CA ALA A 66 -19.15 -4.37 6.24
C ALA A 66 -18.96 -3.37 7.39
N ASP A 67 -20.03 -3.10 8.14
CA ASP A 67 -19.91 -2.37 9.40
C ASP A 67 -19.10 -3.24 10.36
N ASP A 68 -17.79 -3.20 10.21
CA ASP A 68 -16.84 -4.04 10.92
C ASP A 68 -16.75 -3.51 12.35
N PRO A 69 -17.36 -4.22 13.31
CA PRO A 69 -17.44 -3.73 14.68
C PRO A 69 -16.06 -3.67 15.34
N LEU A 70 -15.08 -4.37 14.77
CA LEU A 70 -13.71 -4.44 15.27
C LEU A 70 -12.77 -3.46 14.56
N SER A 71 -13.28 -2.55 13.73
CA SER A 71 -12.44 -1.67 12.90
C SER A 71 -11.43 -0.85 13.69
N THR A 72 -11.85 -0.25 14.80
CA THR A 72 -10.94 0.51 15.69
C THR A 72 -9.85 -0.41 16.26
N GLN A 73 -10.24 -1.53 16.85
CA GLN A 73 -9.31 -2.50 17.46
C GLN A 73 -8.32 -3.07 16.42
N ARG A 74 -8.79 -3.34 15.20
CA ARG A 74 -7.94 -3.80 14.10
C ARG A 74 -6.89 -2.75 13.76
N VAL A 75 -7.29 -1.50 13.61
CA VAL A 75 -6.35 -0.43 13.29
C VAL A 75 -5.38 -0.21 14.45
N GLU A 76 -5.85 -0.23 15.69
CA GLU A 76 -5.00 -0.18 16.90
C GLU A 76 -3.97 -1.31 16.91
N TYR A 77 -4.38 -2.55 16.63
CA TYR A 77 -3.49 -3.69 16.54
C TYR A 77 -2.46 -3.50 15.43
N LEU A 78 -2.91 -3.17 14.21
CA LEU A 78 -2.01 -2.97 13.07
C LEU A 78 -1.00 -1.86 13.29
N VAL A 79 -1.35 -0.78 14.01
CA VAL A 79 -0.38 0.30 14.33
C VAL A 79 0.65 -0.09 15.38
N THR A 80 0.46 -1.20 16.11
CA THR A 80 1.52 -1.78 16.97
C THR A 80 2.57 -2.55 16.16
N ILE A 81 2.20 -3.03 14.97
CA ILE A 81 3.03 -3.86 14.08
C ILE A 81 3.72 -3.00 13.01
N PHE A 82 2.95 -2.08 12.41
CA PHE A 82 3.37 -1.22 11.32
C PHE A 82 3.19 0.25 11.71
N THR A 83 4.01 1.12 11.13
CA THR A 83 3.80 2.56 11.35
C THR A 83 2.51 3.02 10.67
N ARG A 84 1.85 4.03 11.26
CA ARG A 84 0.68 4.69 10.64
C ARG A 84 0.96 5.16 9.21
N ALA A 85 2.17 5.64 8.95
CA ALA A 85 2.59 6.10 7.63
C ALA A 85 2.70 4.95 6.61
N GLN A 86 3.13 3.75 7.03
CA GLN A 86 3.12 2.56 6.17
C GLN A 86 1.69 2.17 5.80
N ILE A 87 0.81 2.01 6.79
CA ILE A 87 -0.60 1.65 6.58
C ILE A 87 -1.28 2.68 5.67
N ALA A 88 -1.07 3.97 5.92
CA ALA A 88 -1.63 5.05 5.13
C ALA A 88 -1.17 5.01 3.67
N ARG A 89 0.14 4.80 3.44
CA ARG A 89 0.71 4.67 2.09
C ARG A 89 0.12 3.49 1.32
N TRP A 90 -0.04 2.34 1.98
CA TRP A 90 -0.56 1.12 1.36
C TRP A 90 -2.03 1.26 0.95
N ILE A 91 -2.84 1.89 1.78
CA ILE A 91 -4.27 2.06 1.54
C ILE A 91 -4.56 3.29 0.65
N GLY A 92 -3.59 4.18 0.46
CA GLY A 92 -3.75 5.40 -0.33
C GLY A 92 -4.48 6.53 0.43
N VAL A 93 -4.25 6.65 1.74
CA VAL A 93 -4.87 7.66 2.62
C VAL A 93 -3.81 8.49 3.35
N SER A 94 -4.24 9.51 4.08
CA SER A 94 -3.33 10.30 4.93
C SER A 94 -3.05 9.60 6.27
N ALA A 95 -1.85 9.80 6.84
CA ALA A 95 -1.51 9.26 8.15
C ALA A 95 -2.43 9.78 9.28
N SER A 96 -2.94 11.01 9.14
CA SER A 96 -3.93 11.58 10.06
C SER A 96 -5.25 10.80 10.05
N GLN A 97 -5.67 10.30 8.88
CA GLN A 97 -6.87 9.48 8.76
C GLN A 97 -6.69 8.14 9.47
N THR A 98 -5.53 7.50 9.32
CA THR A 98 -5.17 6.30 10.10
C THR A 98 -5.12 6.59 11.61
N SER A 99 -4.77 7.81 12.01
CA SER A 99 -4.86 8.24 13.42
C SER A 99 -6.30 8.27 13.91
N ARG A 100 -7.20 8.94 13.20
CA ARG A 100 -8.62 9.04 13.56
C ARG A 100 -9.31 7.67 13.61
N TRP A 101 -8.92 6.75 12.72
CA TRP A 101 -9.41 5.37 12.76
C TRP A 101 -8.99 4.61 14.01
N ALA A 102 -7.72 4.71 14.40
CA ALA A 102 -7.23 4.08 15.62
C ALA A 102 -7.86 4.67 16.88
N SER A 103 -8.18 5.97 16.88
CA SER A 103 -8.87 6.64 17.99
C SER A 103 -10.37 6.36 18.02
N GLY A 104 -10.94 5.77 16.96
CA GLY A 104 -12.38 5.53 16.83
C GLY A 104 -13.19 6.77 16.42
N ASP A 105 -12.54 7.91 16.18
CA ASP A 105 -13.18 9.17 15.74
C ASP A 105 -13.80 9.04 14.34
N GLU A 106 -13.25 8.15 13.52
CA GLU A 106 -13.68 7.89 12.15
C GLU A 106 -13.61 6.39 11.88
N ARG A 107 -14.51 5.85 11.05
CA ARG A 107 -14.40 4.45 10.59
C ARG A 107 -13.71 4.38 9.22
N PRO A 108 -12.93 3.31 8.95
CA PRO A 108 -12.41 3.07 7.60
C PRO A 108 -13.56 2.96 6.58
N GLY A 109 -13.39 3.64 5.45
CA GLY A 109 -14.38 3.63 4.37
C GLY A 109 -14.44 2.30 3.61
N PRO A 110 -15.35 2.17 2.63
CA PRO A 110 -15.63 0.92 1.92
C PRO A 110 -14.46 0.31 1.16
N THR A 111 -13.45 1.10 0.82
CA THR A 111 -12.21 0.62 0.18
C THR A 111 -11.15 0.25 1.21
N ALA A 112 -11.04 1.00 2.31
CA ALA A 112 -10.00 0.81 3.32
C ALA A 112 -10.31 -0.35 4.27
N ALA A 113 -11.59 -0.53 4.63
CA ALA A 113 -11.99 -1.57 5.58
C ALA A 113 -11.61 -2.98 5.09
N PRO A 114 -11.93 -3.41 3.85
CA PRO A 114 -11.50 -4.72 3.34
C PRO A 114 -9.97 -4.87 3.33
N ALA A 115 -9.23 -3.87 2.86
CA ALA A 115 -7.77 -3.93 2.81
C ALA A 115 -7.13 -4.11 4.20
N LEU A 116 -7.70 -3.46 5.23
CA LEU A 116 -7.26 -3.64 6.62
C LEU A 116 -7.58 -5.04 7.14
N ILE A 117 -8.79 -5.57 6.86
CA ILE A 117 -9.18 -6.95 7.21
C ILE A 117 -8.19 -7.94 6.63
N ASP A 118 -7.91 -7.82 5.34
CA ASP A 118 -7.07 -8.76 4.62
C ASP A 118 -5.61 -8.70 5.09
N LEU A 119 -5.09 -7.50 5.38
CA LEU A 119 -3.76 -7.31 5.97
C LEU A 119 -3.64 -7.97 7.35
N GLU A 120 -4.62 -7.73 8.24
CA GLU A 120 -4.61 -8.38 9.56
C GLU A 120 -4.66 -9.90 9.42
N HIS A 121 -5.51 -10.42 8.52
CA HIS A 121 -5.67 -11.85 8.32
C HIS A 121 -4.36 -12.52 7.88
N ILE A 122 -3.70 -11.98 6.85
CA ILE A 122 -2.47 -12.54 6.31
C ILE A 122 -1.34 -12.44 7.34
N TYR A 123 -1.18 -11.28 7.97
CA TYR A 123 -0.16 -11.12 9.02
C TYR A 123 -0.37 -12.11 10.17
N SER A 124 -1.64 -12.27 10.59
CA SER A 124 -2.00 -13.20 11.66
C SER A 124 -1.70 -14.66 11.32
N ARG A 125 -1.88 -15.07 10.06
CA ARG A 125 -1.48 -16.43 9.63
C ARG A 125 0.04 -16.55 9.56
N ALA A 126 0.72 -15.62 8.91
CA ALA A 126 2.17 -15.66 8.75
C ALA A 126 2.92 -15.69 10.10
N ARG A 127 2.48 -14.92 11.10
CA ARG A 127 3.12 -14.90 12.42
C ARG A 127 2.96 -16.20 13.20
N LEU A 128 1.93 -17.01 12.91
CA LEU A 128 1.77 -18.34 13.52
C LEU A 128 2.79 -19.34 12.98
N VAL A 129 3.28 -19.14 11.76
CA VAL A 129 4.25 -20.02 11.11
C VAL A 129 5.67 -19.65 11.52
N TRP A 130 6.00 -18.35 11.48
CA TRP A 130 7.38 -17.89 11.59
C TRP A 130 7.64 -16.90 12.74
N GLY A 131 6.62 -16.50 13.48
CA GLY A 131 6.71 -15.41 14.45
C GLY A 131 6.60 -14.03 13.81
N GLU A 132 6.52 -13.01 14.65
CA GLU A 132 6.18 -11.63 14.26
C GLU A 132 7.22 -11.00 13.33
N GLU A 133 8.51 -11.09 13.68
CA GLU A 133 9.58 -10.48 12.90
C GLU A 133 9.66 -11.06 11.49
N ALA A 134 9.70 -12.40 11.40
CA ALA A 134 9.80 -13.09 10.13
C ALA A 134 8.56 -12.88 9.26
N ALA A 135 7.36 -12.80 9.86
CA ALA A 135 6.15 -12.45 9.13
C ALA A 135 6.22 -11.05 8.50
N ARG A 136 6.75 -10.05 9.23
CA ARG A 136 6.96 -8.70 8.67
C ARG A 136 7.95 -8.71 7.51
N ILE A 137 9.08 -9.39 7.69
CA ILE A 137 10.10 -9.52 6.64
C ILE A 137 9.51 -10.19 5.41
N TRP A 138 8.77 -11.29 5.59
CA TRP A 138 8.14 -12.03 4.50
C TRP A 138 7.19 -11.16 3.68
N LEU A 139 6.31 -10.39 4.34
CA LEU A 139 5.37 -9.49 3.68
C LEU A 139 6.05 -8.42 2.81
N GLU A 140 7.24 -7.97 3.20
CA GLU A 140 7.99 -6.90 2.53
C GLU A 140 9.09 -7.40 1.58
N SER A 141 9.31 -8.72 1.51
CA SER A 141 10.36 -9.35 0.70
C SER A 141 9.84 -9.86 -0.64
N ALA A 142 10.73 -9.97 -1.63
CA ALA A 142 10.41 -10.61 -2.90
C ALA A 142 10.05 -12.09 -2.68
N ASN A 143 8.91 -12.54 -3.22
CA ASN A 143 8.41 -13.89 -3.02
C ASN A 143 8.38 -14.70 -4.33
N ALA A 144 8.94 -15.91 -4.32
CA ALA A 144 9.06 -16.76 -5.51
C ALA A 144 7.69 -17.23 -6.05
N PHE A 145 6.73 -17.55 -5.18
CA PHE A 145 5.37 -17.95 -5.56
C PHE A 145 4.55 -16.78 -6.14
N LEU A 146 5.00 -15.55 -5.90
CA LEU A 146 4.43 -14.33 -6.45
C LEU A 146 5.27 -13.75 -7.59
N SER A 147 6.07 -14.59 -8.27
CA SER A 147 6.91 -14.18 -9.40
C SER A 147 7.90 -13.05 -9.06
N GLY A 148 8.40 -13.04 -7.82
CA GLY A 148 9.32 -12.03 -7.29
C GLY A 148 8.64 -10.78 -6.73
N ALA A 149 7.32 -10.65 -6.84
CA ALA A 149 6.59 -9.56 -6.20
C ALA A 149 6.59 -9.70 -4.67
N ARG A 150 6.42 -8.58 -3.98
CA ARG A 150 6.24 -8.56 -2.52
C ARG A 150 4.80 -8.97 -2.18
N PRO A 151 4.58 -9.85 -1.19
CA PRO A 151 3.23 -10.23 -0.78
C PRO A 151 2.33 -9.04 -0.45
N LEU A 152 2.89 -8.00 0.18
CA LEU A 152 2.13 -6.81 0.52
C LEU A 152 1.68 -6.00 -0.70
N ASP A 153 2.50 -5.97 -1.76
CA ASP A 153 2.14 -5.21 -2.96
C ASP A 153 1.04 -5.97 -3.73
N VAL A 154 1.13 -7.31 -3.79
CA VAL A 154 0.09 -8.17 -4.37
C VAL A 154 -1.20 -8.07 -3.56
N LEU A 155 -1.13 -8.05 -2.23
CA LEU A 155 -2.31 -7.90 -1.37
C LEU A 155 -3.12 -6.65 -1.71
N LEU A 156 -2.45 -5.53 -1.93
CA LEU A 156 -3.10 -4.23 -2.16
C LEU A 156 -3.64 -4.05 -3.58
N THR A 157 -3.11 -4.82 -4.53
CA THR A 157 -3.45 -4.69 -5.96
C THR A 157 -4.41 -5.78 -6.43
N ASP A 158 -4.14 -7.03 -6.03
CA ASP A 158 -4.86 -8.23 -6.49
C ASP A 158 -5.75 -8.83 -5.38
N GLY A 159 -5.61 -8.37 -4.13
CA GLY A 159 -6.33 -8.90 -2.98
C GLY A 159 -5.63 -10.10 -2.31
N PRO A 160 -6.28 -10.71 -1.30
CA PRO A 160 -5.62 -11.68 -0.42
C PRO A 160 -5.41 -13.06 -1.03
N ALA A 161 -6.23 -13.49 -1.99
CA ALA A 161 -6.28 -14.88 -2.43
C ALA A 161 -4.90 -15.42 -2.85
N ARG A 162 -4.22 -14.69 -3.73
CA ARG A 162 -2.91 -15.10 -4.25
C ARG A 162 -1.81 -15.09 -3.19
N VAL A 163 -1.91 -14.19 -2.21
CA VAL A 163 -0.98 -14.11 -1.08
C VAL A 163 -1.19 -15.27 -0.12
N LEU A 164 -2.44 -15.67 0.10
CA LEU A 164 -2.78 -16.84 0.91
C LEU A 164 -2.30 -18.14 0.25
N GLU A 165 -2.43 -18.27 -1.07
CA GLU A 165 -1.87 -19.40 -1.82
C GLU A 165 -0.35 -19.47 -1.68
N ALA A 166 0.36 -18.34 -1.78
CA ALA A 166 1.80 -18.28 -1.57
C ALA A 166 2.20 -18.66 -0.14
N LEU A 167 1.44 -18.19 0.86
CA LEU A 167 1.64 -18.54 2.27
C LEU A 167 1.44 -20.05 2.51
N ASP A 168 0.39 -20.63 1.94
CA ASP A 168 0.13 -22.06 2.03
C ASP A 168 1.23 -22.87 1.33
N ALA A 169 1.70 -22.43 0.16
CA ALA A 169 2.80 -23.08 -0.54
C ALA A 169 4.10 -23.10 0.28
N GLU A 170 4.44 -22.02 0.98
CA GLU A 170 5.62 -22.00 1.85
C GLU A 170 5.48 -22.89 3.09
N MET A 171 4.28 -22.96 3.69
CA MET A 171 4.05 -23.83 4.85
C MET A 171 4.17 -25.31 4.51
N TRP A 172 3.63 -25.72 3.36
CA TRP A 172 3.57 -27.14 2.97
C TRP A 172 4.75 -27.58 2.09
N GLY A 173 5.77 -26.73 1.94
CA GLY A 173 6.99 -27.05 1.21
C GLY A 173 6.79 -27.19 -0.29
N GLY A 174 5.88 -26.40 -0.87
CA GLY A 174 5.63 -26.24 -2.31
C GLY A 174 5.66 -27.56 -3.07
N ALA A 175 4.54 -28.30 -3.09
CA ALA A 175 4.36 -29.37 -4.06
C ALA A 175 4.21 -28.73 -5.46
N ALA A 176 5.35 -28.41 -6.09
CA ALA A 176 5.50 -28.05 -7.49
C ALA A 176 6.20 -29.19 -8.23
#